data_AF-A0A151WZ20-F1
#
_entry.id   AF-A0A151WZ20-F1
#
_cell.length_a   1.000
_cell.length_b   1.000
_cell.length_c   1.000
_cell.angle_alpha   90.00
_cell.angle_beta   90.00
_cell.angle_gamma   90.00
#
_symmetry.space_group_name_H-M   'P 1'
#
loop_
_entity.id
_entity.type
_entity.pdbx_description
1 polymer ?
#
loop_
_entity_poly.entity_id
_entity_poly.type
_entity_poly.pdbx_seq_one_letter_code
_entity_poly.pdbx_strand_id
1 'polypeptide(L)'
;HCCRGPFSVVRKCIHRHTGQIFAVKIVDVAKFTSSPGLSTADLKREATICHMLKHPHIVELLETYSSEGMLYMVFEYMDGSDLCFEVVRRATSGFVYSEAVASHYMRQILEALRYCHENDIIHRDLKPQCALLAGKENSAPVKLRGFGVAVQLPTSQSNGVACYTTEYRQCLSPKGQLYLKADSEGLISSSCNFPFEDLTDAEDSLVSDTEDNIGIHMPATST
;
A
#
# COMPACT_ATOMS: atom_id res chain seq x y z
N HIS A 1 10.57 -9.91 13.18
CA HIS A 1 9.90 -10.54 12.03
C HIS A 1 10.84 -10.59 10.84
N CYS A 2 10.79 -11.68 10.07
CA CYS A 2 11.56 -11.85 8.83
C CYS A 2 10.55 -11.86 7.68
N CYS A 3 10.53 -10.82 6.85
CA CYS A 3 9.68 -10.81 5.65
C CYS A 3 10.54 -11.27 4.47
N ARG A 4 10.10 -12.29 3.73
CA ARG A 4 10.78 -12.77 2.53
C ARG A 4 9.98 -12.42 1.29
N GLY A 5 10.63 -11.78 0.34
CA GLY A 5 10.17 -11.63 -1.04
C GLY A 5 10.99 -12.53 -1.98
N PRO A 6 10.68 -12.52 -3.28
CA PRO A 6 11.35 -13.38 -4.27
C PRO A 6 12.86 -13.12 -4.38
N PHE A 7 13.28 -11.86 -4.24
CA PHE A 7 14.67 -11.43 -4.41
C PHE A 7 15.28 -10.77 -3.16
N SER A 8 14.49 -10.64 -2.10
CA SER A 8 14.91 -9.88 -0.92
C SER A 8 14.40 -10.48 0.38
N VAL A 9 15.13 -10.18 1.45
CA VAL A 9 14.72 -10.50 2.82
C VAL A 9 14.83 -9.26 3.69
N VAL A 10 13.83 -9.00 4.51
CA VAL A 10 13.84 -7.91 5.49
C VAL A 10 14.07 -8.50 6.88
N ARG A 11 15.07 -7.98 7.60
CA ARG A 11 15.44 -8.43 8.95
C ARG A 11 15.54 -7.25 9.90
N LYS A 12 15.19 -7.48 11.17
CA LYS A 12 15.56 -6.58 12.27
C LYS A 12 17.10 -6.59 12.43
N CYS A 13 17.71 -5.43 12.55
CA CYS A 13 19.12 -5.27 12.89
C CYS A 13 19.28 -4.24 14.02
N ILE A 14 20.47 -4.19 14.60
CA ILE A 14 20.81 -3.32 15.72
C ILE A 14 22.12 -2.62 15.38
N HIS A 15 22.15 -1.29 15.48
CA HIS A 15 23.39 -0.54 15.31
C HIS A 15 24.29 -0.78 16.52
N ARG A 16 25.50 -1.30 16.26
CA ARG A 16 26.37 -1.89 17.30
C ARG A 16 26.78 -0.91 18.40
N HIS A 17 26.97 0.37 18.06
CA HIS A 17 27.45 1.36 19.02
C HIS A 17 26.31 2.04 19.79
N THR A 18 25.18 2.32 19.13
CA THR A 18 24.06 3.05 19.77
C THR A 18 22.99 2.13 20.35
N GLY A 19 22.98 0.85 19.99
CA GLY A 19 21.91 -0.09 20.37
C GLY A 19 20.58 0.17 19.65
N GLN A 20 20.52 1.14 18.74
CA GLN A 20 19.29 1.50 18.03
C GLN A 20 18.87 0.40 17.06
N ILE A 21 17.56 0.14 17.02
CA ILE A 21 16.96 -0.91 16.21
C ILE A 21 16.57 -0.35 14.84
N PHE A 22 16.85 -1.13 13.79
CA PHE A 22 16.50 -0.83 12.40
C PHE A 22 15.91 -2.05 11.69
N ALA A 23 15.37 -1.82 10.49
CA ALA A 23 14.99 -2.87 9.56
C ALA A 23 15.90 -2.82 8.33
N VAL A 24 16.62 -3.91 8.03
CA VAL A 24 17.45 -3.99 6.82
C VAL A 24 16.77 -4.87 5.77
N LYS A 25 16.51 -4.30 4.59
CA LYS A 25 16.14 -5.06 3.39
C LYS A 25 17.43 -5.44 2.66
N ILE A 26 17.63 -6.73 2.47
CA ILE A 26 18.80 -7.32 1.81
C ILE A 26 18.33 -7.86 0.47
N VAL A 27 18.92 -7.39 -0.62
CA VAL A 27 18.58 -7.79 -1.99
C VAL A 27 19.77 -8.48 -2.63
N ASP A 28 19.55 -9.66 -3.19
CA ASP A 28 20.54 -10.36 -4.00
C ASP A 28 20.55 -9.77 -5.41
N VAL A 29 21.58 -8.98 -5.74
CA VAL A 29 21.63 -8.20 -6.97
C VAL A 29 21.71 -9.12 -8.19
N ALA A 30 22.44 -10.23 -8.10
CA ALA A 30 22.58 -11.19 -9.20
C ALA A 30 21.25 -11.89 -9.48
N LYS A 31 20.56 -12.40 -8.44
CA LYS A 31 19.24 -13.04 -8.62
C LYS A 31 18.19 -12.08 -9.14
N PHE A 32 18.18 -10.84 -8.64
CA PHE A 32 17.25 -9.82 -9.10
C PHE A 32 17.45 -9.51 -10.59
N THR A 33 18.69 -9.27 -11.01
CA THR A 33 19.03 -8.86 -12.39
C THR A 33 19.00 -10.01 -13.40
N SER A 34 19.08 -11.25 -12.92
CA SER A 34 18.92 -12.44 -13.77
C SER A 34 17.44 -12.75 -14.07
N SER A 35 16.50 -12.07 -13.39
CA SER A 35 15.07 -12.26 -13.62
C SER A 35 14.59 -11.43 -14.82
N PRO A 36 13.79 -12.00 -15.74
CA PRO A 36 13.33 -11.30 -16.93
C PRO A 36 12.62 -9.98 -16.60
N GLY A 37 12.99 -8.91 -17.30
CA GLY A 37 12.37 -7.58 -17.13
C GLY A 37 12.83 -6.80 -15.90
N LEU A 38 13.77 -7.32 -15.11
CA LEU A 38 14.36 -6.63 -13.96
C LEU A 38 15.83 -6.31 -14.20
N SER A 39 16.22 -5.09 -13.84
CA SER A 39 17.57 -4.58 -14.12
C SER A 39 18.22 -3.91 -12.91
N THR A 40 19.51 -3.62 -13.00
CA THR A 40 20.18 -2.79 -11.98
C THR A 40 19.62 -1.37 -11.92
N ALA A 41 19.00 -0.88 -13.01
CA ALA A 41 18.32 0.41 -13.03
C ALA A 41 17.08 0.41 -12.13
N ASP A 42 16.37 -0.71 -12.01
CA ASP A 42 15.22 -0.83 -11.11
C ASP A 42 15.61 -0.76 -9.63
N LEU A 43 16.71 -1.41 -9.26
CA LEU A 43 17.25 -1.32 -7.90
C LEU A 43 17.72 0.09 -7.57
N LYS A 44 18.42 0.74 -8.51
CA LYS A 44 18.84 2.13 -8.36
C LYS A 44 17.62 3.06 -8.23
N ARG A 45 16.59 2.87 -9.05
CA ARG A 45 15.33 3.63 -8.97
C ARG A 45 14.67 3.48 -7.61
N GLU A 46 14.53 2.26 -7.11
CA GLU A 46 13.96 2.01 -5.77
C GLU A 46 14.76 2.75 -4.70
N ALA A 47 16.09 2.58 -4.67
CA ALA A 47 16.95 3.21 -3.69
C ALA A 47 16.88 4.74 -3.75
N THR A 48 16.94 5.33 -4.94
CA THR A 48 16.84 6.78 -5.15
C THR A 48 15.50 7.32 -4.64
N ILE A 49 14.37 6.72 -5.05
CA ILE A 49 13.04 7.15 -4.61
C ILE A 49 12.93 7.07 -3.09
N CYS A 50 13.34 5.94 -2.49
CA CYS A 50 13.27 5.78 -1.04
C CYS A 50 14.14 6.80 -0.29
N HIS A 51 15.28 7.19 -0.86
CA HIS A 51 16.17 8.18 -0.25
C HIS A 51 15.60 9.61 -0.33
N MET A 52 14.86 9.93 -1.39
CA MET A 52 14.20 11.23 -1.57
C MET A 52 13.02 11.43 -0.63
N LEU A 53 12.27 10.37 -0.33
CA LEU A 53 11.03 10.47 0.43
C LEU A 53 11.31 10.63 1.93
N LYS A 54 10.99 11.81 2.47
CA LYS A 54 11.13 12.15 3.90
C LYS A 54 9.80 12.71 4.41
N HIS A 55 8.98 11.83 5.01
CA HIS A 55 7.64 12.18 5.46
C HIS A 55 7.25 11.36 6.72
N PRO A 56 6.53 11.93 7.70
CA PRO A 56 6.15 11.22 8.94
C PRO A 56 5.30 9.97 8.71
N HIS A 57 4.61 9.86 7.57
CA HIS A 57 3.77 8.72 7.19
C HIS A 57 4.39 7.87 6.05
N ILE A 58 5.71 7.95 5.84
CA ILE A 58 6.47 7.07 4.94
C ILE A 58 7.62 6.45 5.74
N VAL A 59 7.86 5.15 5.56
CA VAL A 59 8.98 4.45 6.20
C VAL A 59 10.29 4.96 5.61
N GLU A 60 11.08 5.61 6.44
CA GLU A 60 12.30 6.28 6.02
C GLU A 60 13.43 5.28 5.70
N LEU A 61 14.05 5.44 4.53
CA LEU A 61 15.36 4.86 4.22
C LEU A 61 16.46 5.77 4.77
N LEU A 62 17.27 5.25 5.68
CA LEU A 62 18.38 5.98 6.29
C LEU A 62 19.65 5.83 5.45
N GLU A 63 20.04 4.59 5.15
CA GLU A 63 21.33 4.28 4.56
C GLU A 63 21.26 3.12 3.57
N THR A 64 22.20 3.08 2.64
CA THR A 64 22.37 1.96 1.70
C THR A 64 23.82 1.50 1.66
N TYR A 65 24.03 0.18 1.65
CA TYR A 65 25.34 -0.44 1.54
C TYR A 65 25.34 -1.48 0.41
N SER A 66 26.46 -1.59 -0.29
CA SER A 66 26.66 -2.62 -1.31
C SER A 66 27.89 -3.44 -0.95
N SER A 67 27.74 -4.76 -0.79
CA SER A 67 28.85 -5.66 -0.46
C SER A 67 28.55 -7.07 -0.95
N GLU A 68 29.56 -7.76 -1.48
CA GLU A 68 29.47 -9.18 -1.88
C GLU A 68 28.28 -9.53 -2.80
N GLY A 69 27.94 -8.62 -3.73
CA GLY A 69 26.80 -8.80 -4.65
C GLY A 69 25.42 -8.63 -3.99
N MET A 70 25.38 -8.15 -2.75
CA MET A 70 24.17 -7.82 -2.00
C MET A 70 24.01 -6.31 -1.87
N LEU A 71 22.76 -5.83 -1.99
CA LEU A 71 22.36 -4.47 -1.66
C LEU A 71 21.61 -4.49 -0.33
N TYR A 72 22.06 -3.70 0.63
CA TYR A 72 21.48 -3.54 1.95
C TYR A 72 20.85 -2.15 2.04
N MET A 73 19.57 -2.09 2.35
CA MET A 73 18.82 -0.85 2.52
C MET A 73 18.34 -0.80 3.98
N VAL A 74 18.86 0.15 4.76
CA VAL A 74 18.59 0.29 6.19
C VAL A 74 17.46 1.30 6.40
N PHE A 75 16.31 0.79 6.80
CA PHE A 75 15.11 1.55 7.10
C PHE A 75 14.91 1.72 8.60
N GLU A 76 14.09 2.69 8.99
CA GLU A 76 13.57 2.76 10.34
C GLU A 76 12.80 1.48 10.69
N TYR A 77 12.82 1.09 11.96
CA TYR A 77 12.13 -0.10 12.40
C TYR A 77 10.69 0.23 12.82
N MET A 78 9.74 -0.52 12.25
CA MET A 78 8.32 -0.48 12.62
C MET A 78 8.05 -1.60 13.63
N ASP A 79 7.64 -1.25 14.86
CA ASP A 79 7.37 -2.24 15.92
C ASP A 79 5.91 -2.75 15.93
N GLY A 80 5.03 -2.10 15.16
CA GLY A 80 3.66 -2.54 14.92
C GLY A 80 3.53 -3.53 13.76
N SER A 81 2.32 -4.06 13.59
CA SER A 81 1.95 -4.92 12.45
C SER A 81 1.46 -4.09 11.26
N ASP A 82 1.10 -4.75 10.16
CA ASP A 82 0.27 -4.11 9.15
C ASP A 82 -1.09 -3.70 9.72
N LEU A 83 -1.66 -2.65 9.14
CA LEU A 83 -2.89 -2.04 9.62
C LEU A 83 -4.05 -3.03 9.61
N CYS A 84 -4.18 -3.86 8.57
CA CYS A 84 -5.25 -4.87 8.49
C CYS A 84 -5.19 -5.87 9.64
N PHE A 85 -4.01 -6.42 9.92
CA PHE A 85 -3.82 -7.31 11.05
C PHE A 85 -4.18 -6.63 12.37
N GLU A 86 -3.80 -5.36 12.53
CA GLU A 86 -4.13 -4.60 13.73
C GLU A 86 -5.63 -4.38 13.91
N VAL A 87 -6.35 -4.03 12.84
CA VAL A 87 -7.81 -3.88 12.87
C VAL A 87 -8.47 -5.15 13.38
N VAL A 88 -8.10 -6.30 12.80
CA VAL A 88 -8.65 -7.60 13.21
C VAL A 88 -8.31 -7.90 14.67
N ARG A 89 -7.06 -7.68 15.09
CA ARG A 89 -6.59 -7.91 16.46
C ARG A 89 -7.35 -7.06 17.49
N ARG A 90 -7.59 -5.78 17.19
CA ARG A 90 -8.32 -4.87 18.09
C ARG A 90 -9.79 -5.24 18.17
N ALA A 91 -10.42 -5.56 17.04
CA ALA A 91 -11.80 -6.01 17.00
C ALA A 91 -12.01 -7.29 17.84
N THR A 92 -11.12 -8.28 17.72
CA THR A 92 -11.19 -9.51 18.53
C THR A 92 -10.87 -9.29 20.01
N SER A 93 -10.17 -8.21 20.35
CA SER A 93 -9.88 -7.82 21.74
C SER A 93 -10.98 -6.97 22.38
N GLY A 94 -12.14 -6.83 21.72
CA GLY A 94 -13.30 -6.08 22.23
C GLY A 94 -13.25 -4.57 22.01
N PHE A 95 -12.30 -4.06 21.22
CA PHE A 95 -12.29 -2.65 20.81
C PHE A 95 -13.26 -2.42 19.65
N VAL A 96 -14.07 -1.37 19.75
CA VAL A 96 -14.90 -0.90 18.65
C VAL A 96 -14.00 -0.22 17.62
N TYR A 97 -13.85 -0.85 16.46
CA TYR A 97 -13.22 -0.21 15.31
C TYR A 97 -14.27 0.63 14.57
N SER A 98 -14.32 1.92 14.91
CA SER A 98 -15.28 2.85 14.31
C SER A 98 -14.78 3.46 13.01
N GLU A 99 -15.69 4.04 12.23
CA GLU A 99 -15.36 4.83 11.04
C GLU A 99 -14.39 5.97 11.35
N ALA A 100 -14.46 6.55 12.55
CA ALA A 100 -13.53 7.59 12.99
C ALA A 100 -12.08 7.07 13.07
N VAL A 101 -11.87 5.82 13.51
CA VAL A 101 -10.55 5.19 13.53
C VAL A 101 -10.06 4.89 12.11
N ALA A 102 -10.94 4.36 11.25
CA ALA A 102 -10.61 4.11 9.85
C ALA A 102 -10.22 5.40 9.11
N SER A 103 -11.03 6.45 9.27
CA SER A 103 -10.80 7.79 8.72
C SER A 103 -9.48 8.40 9.21
N HIS A 104 -9.15 8.21 10.49
CA HIS A 104 -7.88 8.67 11.05
C HIS A 104 -6.65 8.08 10.35
N TYR A 105 -6.64 6.76 10.11
CA TYR A 105 -5.54 6.11 9.38
C TYR A 105 -5.56 6.43 7.89
N MET A 106 -6.74 6.52 7.28
CA MET A 106 -6.89 6.88 5.87
C MET A 106 -6.30 8.27 5.60
N ARG A 107 -6.56 9.25 6.48
CA ARG A 107 -5.97 10.59 6.40
C ARG A 107 -4.44 10.53 6.35
N GLN A 108 -3.81 9.76 7.23
CA GLN A 108 -2.34 9.63 7.28
C GLN A 108 -1.77 8.98 6.01
N ILE A 109 -2.46 7.95 5.47
CA ILE A 109 -2.11 7.32 4.19
C ILE A 109 -2.20 8.33 3.04
N LEU A 110 -3.29 9.12 2.99
CA LEU A 110 -3.51 10.13 1.97
C LEU A 110 -2.50 11.29 2.09
N GLU A 111 -2.09 11.67 3.29
CA GLU A 111 -1.01 12.64 3.52
C GLU A 111 0.32 12.16 2.93
N ALA A 112 0.68 10.88 3.16
CA ALA A 112 1.87 10.28 2.55
C ALA A 112 1.81 10.24 1.01
N LEU A 113 0.66 9.87 0.44
CA LEU A 113 0.47 9.81 -1.01
C LEU A 113 0.48 11.20 -1.63
N ARG A 114 -0.16 12.18 -0.99
CA ARG A 114 -0.11 13.58 -1.40
C ARG A 114 1.33 14.05 -1.47
N TYR A 115 2.13 13.80 -0.43
CA TYR A 115 3.56 14.14 -0.43
C TYR A 115 4.31 13.46 -1.59
N CYS A 116 4.03 12.18 -1.87
CA CYS A 116 4.63 11.50 -3.04
C CYS A 116 4.28 12.21 -4.35
N HIS A 117 3.00 12.55 -4.55
CA HIS A 117 2.52 13.21 -5.76
C HIS A 117 3.04 14.64 -5.92
N GLU A 118 3.23 15.38 -4.82
CA GLU A 118 3.90 16.69 -4.82
C GLU A 118 5.36 16.60 -5.26
N ASN A 119 5.99 15.43 -5.10
CA ASN A 119 7.35 15.11 -5.55
C ASN A 119 7.37 14.35 -6.89
N ASP A 120 6.26 14.34 -7.63
CA ASP A 120 6.10 13.62 -8.90
C ASP A 120 6.39 12.10 -8.79
N ILE A 121 6.20 11.50 -7.60
CA ILE A 121 6.41 10.08 -7.35
C ILE A 121 5.06 9.36 -7.24
N ILE A 122 4.91 8.25 -7.96
CA ILE A 122 3.73 7.38 -7.90
C ILE A 122 4.14 6.04 -7.28
N HIS A 123 3.40 5.59 -6.24
CA HIS A 123 3.70 4.36 -5.51
C HIS A 123 3.52 3.07 -6.36
N ARG A 124 2.44 2.98 -7.14
CA ARG A 124 2.06 1.86 -8.03
C ARG A 124 1.79 0.47 -7.41
N ASP A 125 2.11 0.24 -6.14
CA ASP A 125 1.78 -1.02 -5.42
C ASP A 125 1.15 -0.73 -4.05
N LEU A 126 0.17 0.18 -4.01
CA LEU A 126 -0.52 0.50 -2.76
C LEU A 126 -1.52 -0.62 -2.44
N LYS A 127 -1.26 -1.32 -1.35
CA LYS A 127 -2.09 -2.42 -0.83
C LYS A 127 -2.05 -2.40 0.70
N PRO A 128 -2.98 -3.07 1.39
CA PRO A 128 -3.05 -2.96 2.84
C PRO A 128 -1.77 -3.41 3.57
N GLN A 129 -1.01 -4.35 3.01
CA GLN A 129 0.28 -4.82 3.55
C GLN A 129 1.41 -3.78 3.48
N CYS A 130 1.18 -2.67 2.77
CA CYS A 130 2.10 -1.53 2.67
C CYS A 130 1.92 -0.51 3.79
N ALA A 131 0.82 -0.56 4.55
CA ALA A 131 0.54 0.33 5.67
C ALA A 131 0.94 -0.33 6.99
N LEU A 132 2.03 0.13 7.61
CA LEU A 132 2.56 -0.40 8.88
C LEU A 132 2.37 0.59 10.03
N LEU A 133 2.08 0.09 11.22
CA LEU A 133 2.06 0.92 12.43
C LEU A 133 3.47 1.07 13.01
N ALA A 134 3.84 2.29 13.38
CA ALA A 134 5.18 2.58 13.92
C ALA A 134 5.42 1.89 15.27
N GLY A 135 4.37 1.72 16.07
CA GLY A 135 4.41 1.10 17.37
C GLY A 135 3.18 0.23 17.65
N LYS A 136 3.07 -0.24 18.90
CA LYS A 136 2.00 -1.15 19.37
C LYS A 136 0.88 -0.40 20.10
N GLU A 137 1.08 0.88 20.37
CA GLU A 137 0.15 1.76 21.03
C GLU A 137 -1.08 2.08 20.17
N ASN A 138 -2.19 2.43 20.82
CA ASN A 138 -3.46 2.64 20.13
C ASN A 138 -3.42 3.82 19.14
N SER A 139 -2.60 4.83 19.43
CA SER A 139 -2.41 6.03 18.62
C SER A 139 -1.19 5.97 17.71
N ALA A 140 -0.60 4.77 17.50
CA ALA A 140 0.59 4.61 16.68
C ALA A 140 0.33 5.17 15.27
N PRO A 141 1.22 6.01 14.72
CA PRO A 141 1.06 6.51 13.36
C PRO A 141 1.26 5.37 12.36
N VAL A 142 0.49 5.41 11.27
CA VAL A 142 0.70 4.54 10.12
C VAL A 142 1.75 5.15 9.20
N LYS A 143 2.64 4.31 8.67
CA LYS A 143 3.61 4.68 7.64
C LYS A 143 3.55 3.73 6.45
N LEU A 144 3.66 4.30 5.26
CA LEU A 144 3.70 3.55 4.01
C LEU A 144 5.10 3.03 3.70
N ARG A 145 5.16 1.79 3.23
CA ARG A 145 6.34 1.16 2.63
C ARG A 145 5.97 0.60 1.25
N GLY A 146 6.94 0.02 0.55
CA GLY A 146 6.66 -0.76 -0.66
C GLY A 146 6.95 -0.04 -1.98
N PHE A 147 7.88 0.91 -1.97
CA PHE A 147 8.26 1.71 -3.15
C PHE A 147 9.10 0.97 -4.20
N GLY A 148 9.16 -0.37 -4.18
CA GLY A 148 9.99 -1.15 -5.10
C GLY A 148 9.63 -0.96 -6.58
N VAL A 149 8.34 -0.78 -6.85
CA VAL A 149 7.83 -0.46 -8.19
C VAL A 149 7.44 1.01 -8.34
N ALA A 150 7.75 1.88 -7.38
CA ALA A 150 7.42 3.30 -7.49
C ALA A 150 8.18 3.96 -8.64
N VAL A 151 7.60 4.98 -9.27
CA VAL A 151 8.26 5.73 -10.35
C VAL A 151 8.22 7.20 -10.08
N GLN A 152 9.28 7.89 -10.47
CA GLN A 152 9.30 9.34 -10.57
C GLN A 152 8.89 9.73 -12.00
N LEU A 153 7.90 10.60 -12.11
CA LEU A 153 7.46 11.14 -13.39
C LEU A 153 8.52 12.12 -13.92
N PRO A 154 8.73 12.19 -15.24
CA PRO A 154 9.62 13.19 -15.81
C PRO A 154 9.12 14.58 -15.43
N THR A 155 9.98 15.48 -14.97
CA THR A 155 9.62 16.89 -14.81
C THR A 155 9.27 17.46 -16.18
N SER A 156 8.02 17.90 -16.39
CA SER A 156 7.70 18.65 -17.61
C SER A 156 8.43 19.98 -17.53
N GLN A 157 9.47 20.18 -18.33
CA GLN A 157 9.80 21.54 -18.75
C GLN A 157 8.58 22.03 -19.55
N SER A 158 7.84 22.96 -18.97
CA SER A 158 6.62 23.52 -19.54
C SER A 158 6.94 24.35 -20.79
N ASN A 159 6.99 23.73 -21.96
CA ASN A 159 6.82 24.43 -23.23
C ASN A 159 5.32 24.64 -23.50
N GLY A 160 4.68 25.49 -22.68
CA GLY A 160 3.54 26.31 -23.08
C GLY A 160 2.25 25.66 -23.63
N VAL A 161 1.95 24.38 -23.38
CA VAL A 161 0.65 23.81 -23.81
C VAL A 161 -0.25 23.54 -22.61
N ALA A 162 -1.28 24.37 -22.47
CA ALA A 162 -2.38 24.18 -21.52
C ALA A 162 -3.22 22.96 -21.92
N CYS A 163 -3.44 22.03 -20.99
CA CYS A 163 -4.38 20.93 -21.17
C CYS A 163 -5.59 21.18 -20.27
N TYR A 164 -6.71 21.50 -20.91
CA TYR A 164 -8.01 21.75 -20.32
C TYR A 164 -8.60 20.43 -19.82
N THR A 165 -8.94 20.32 -18.54
CA THR A 165 -10.09 19.55 -18.07
C THR A 165 -10.50 20.05 -16.68
N THR A 166 -11.80 20.27 -16.56
CA THR A 166 -12.53 21.04 -15.57
C THR A 166 -12.77 20.25 -14.26
N GLU A 167 -12.68 20.97 -13.14
CA GLU A 167 -13.44 20.80 -11.89
C GLU A 167 -13.37 19.46 -11.14
N TYR A 168 -12.27 19.25 -10.40
CA TYR A 168 -12.21 18.69 -9.02
C TYR A 168 -10.75 18.79 -8.54
N ARG A 169 -10.20 20.01 -8.50
CA ARG A 169 -8.73 20.20 -8.51
C ARG A 169 -8.29 21.43 -7.74
N GLN A 170 -7.74 21.24 -6.53
CA GLN A 170 -6.83 22.23 -5.95
C GLN A 170 -5.54 21.67 -5.31
N CYS A 171 -5.24 20.36 -5.31
CA CYS A 171 -3.99 19.87 -4.70
C CYS A 171 -3.23 18.77 -5.46
N LEU A 172 -3.38 18.63 -6.78
CA LEU A 172 -2.62 17.63 -7.56
C LEU A 172 -2.01 18.24 -8.81
N SER A 173 -0.75 17.91 -9.10
CA SER A 173 -0.11 18.28 -10.36
C SER A 173 -0.89 17.70 -11.56
N PRO A 174 -0.83 18.32 -12.75
CA PRO A 174 -1.51 17.82 -13.95
C PRO A 174 -1.19 16.34 -14.29
N LYS A 175 -0.04 15.82 -13.82
CA LYS A 175 0.36 14.42 -14.00
C LYS A 175 -0.16 13.49 -12.90
N GLY A 176 -0.24 13.96 -11.65
CA GLY A 176 -0.86 13.21 -10.55
C GLY A 176 -2.35 12.92 -10.78
N GLN A 177 -3.00 13.77 -11.57
CA GLN A 177 -4.42 13.64 -11.96
C GLN A 177 -4.72 12.45 -12.87
N LEU A 178 -3.71 11.83 -13.51
CA LEU A 178 -3.90 10.68 -14.41
C LEU A 178 -3.88 9.32 -13.69
N TYR A 179 -3.42 9.27 -12.43
CA TYR A 179 -3.09 8.01 -11.74
C TYR A 179 -3.91 7.71 -10.49
N LEU A 180 -4.65 8.69 -9.97
CA LEU A 180 -5.71 8.47 -8.99
C LEU A 180 -7.05 8.46 -9.72
N LYS A 181 -7.45 7.31 -10.27
CA LYS A 181 -8.83 7.11 -10.67
C LYS A 181 -9.53 6.47 -9.47
N ALA A 182 -10.27 7.28 -8.72
CA ALA A 182 -11.37 6.76 -7.91
C ALA A 182 -12.55 6.53 -8.86
N ASP A 183 -13.20 5.37 -8.80
CA ASP A 183 -14.50 5.19 -9.44
C ASP A 183 -15.59 5.96 -8.68
N SER A 184 -16.85 5.88 -9.15
CA SER A 184 -18.00 6.54 -8.51
C SER A 184 -18.22 6.09 -7.05
N GLU A 185 -17.65 4.95 -6.68
CA GLU A 185 -17.74 4.33 -5.36
C GLU A 185 -16.55 4.68 -4.45
N GLY A 186 -15.59 5.47 -4.92
CA GLY A 186 -14.44 5.93 -4.14
C GLY A 186 -13.25 4.96 -4.09
N LEU A 187 -13.21 3.93 -4.94
CA LEU A 187 -12.12 2.94 -4.94
C LEU A 187 -10.86 3.46 -5.64
N ILE A 188 -9.77 3.61 -4.90
CA ILE A 188 -8.48 4.07 -5.43
C ILE A 188 -7.78 2.90 -6.14
N SER A 189 -7.82 2.87 -7.48
CA SER A 189 -7.12 1.88 -8.29
C SER A 189 -5.93 2.51 -9.04
N SER A 190 -4.73 1.92 -8.88
CA SER A 190 -3.66 2.08 -9.86
C SER A 190 -3.89 1.05 -10.95
N SER A 191 -4.11 1.48 -12.20
CA SER A 191 -4.41 0.65 -13.37
C SER A 191 -3.54 -0.62 -13.48
N CYS A 192 -3.98 -1.70 -12.84
CA CYS A 192 -3.51 -3.07 -12.96
C CYS A 192 -4.70 -3.94 -12.56
N ASN A 193 -5.26 -4.64 -13.55
CA ASN A 193 -6.44 -5.51 -13.47
C ASN A 193 -6.50 -6.36 -12.19
N PHE A 194 -7.57 -6.17 -11.42
CA PHE A 194 -8.18 -7.28 -10.69
C PHE A 194 -9.42 -7.72 -11.48
N PRO A 195 -9.61 -9.03 -11.74
CA PRO A 195 -10.87 -9.53 -12.24
C PRO A 195 -11.83 -9.56 -11.04
N PHE A 196 -12.76 -8.61 -10.99
CA PHE A 196 -14.03 -8.86 -10.30
C PHE A 196 -15.03 -9.20 -11.41
N GLU A 197 -15.27 -10.49 -11.61
CA GLU A 197 -16.49 -10.94 -12.25
C GLU A 197 -17.66 -10.60 -11.31
N ASP A 198 -18.56 -9.78 -11.84
CA ASP A 198 -19.99 -9.61 -11.53
C ASP A 198 -20.48 -9.93 -10.11
N LEU A 199 -20.74 -8.84 -9.37
CA LEU A 199 -21.79 -8.79 -8.35
C LEU A 199 -22.73 -7.63 -8.68
N THR A 200 -23.34 -7.68 -9.85
CA THR A 200 -24.52 -6.87 -10.20
C THR A 200 -25.47 -7.75 -10.99
N ASP A 201 -26.30 -8.50 -10.27
CA ASP A 201 -27.62 -8.96 -10.72
C ASP A 201 -28.30 -9.69 -9.55
N ALA A 202 -28.79 -8.94 -8.57
CA ALA A 202 -29.67 -9.51 -7.55
C ALA A 202 -30.57 -8.50 -6.83
N GLU A 203 -30.96 -7.37 -7.43
CA GLU A 203 -32.08 -6.56 -6.91
C GLU A 203 -32.80 -5.85 -8.05
N ASP A 204 -33.60 -6.60 -8.82
CA ASP A 204 -34.90 -6.10 -9.33
C ASP A 204 -35.69 -7.24 -9.98
N SER A 205 -36.61 -7.86 -9.22
CA SER A 205 -37.83 -8.48 -9.76
C SER A 205 -38.73 -8.96 -8.60
N LEU A 206 -39.33 -8.01 -7.90
CA LEU A 206 -40.64 -8.24 -7.30
C LEU A 206 -41.70 -8.00 -8.38
N VAL A 207 -42.44 -9.05 -8.73
CA VAL A 207 -43.92 -9.10 -8.86
C VAL A 207 -44.34 -10.20 -9.84
N SER A 208 -45.39 -10.91 -9.42
CA SER A 208 -46.38 -11.72 -10.15
C SER A 208 -46.13 -13.21 -10.37
N ASP A 209 -47.06 -13.96 -9.76
CA ASP A 209 -47.73 -15.17 -10.24
C ASP A 209 -46.88 -16.46 -10.31
N THR A 210 -47.31 -17.66 -9.91
CA THR A 210 -48.55 -18.25 -9.36
C THR A 210 -48.12 -19.67 -8.97
N GLU A 211 -48.82 -20.26 -8.00
CA GLU A 211 -49.06 -21.70 -7.80
C GLU A 211 -48.09 -22.72 -8.47
N ASP A 212 -47.35 -23.50 -7.66
CA ASP A 212 -47.66 -24.93 -7.58
C ASP A 212 -46.95 -25.66 -6.42
N ASN A 213 -47.66 -26.67 -5.96
CA ASN A 213 -47.43 -27.53 -4.81
C ASN A 213 -46.18 -28.44 -4.88
N ILE A 214 -45.97 -29.14 -3.76
CA ILE A 214 -45.10 -30.30 -3.47
C ILE A 214 -43.90 -29.87 -2.60
N GLY A 215 -43.72 -30.26 -1.34
CA GLY A 215 -44.29 -31.33 -0.54
C GLY A 215 -43.21 -31.83 0.43
N ILE A 216 -43.34 -31.46 1.71
CA ILE A 216 -43.00 -32.20 2.95
C ILE A 216 -41.77 -33.13 2.98
N HIS A 217 -40.75 -32.83 3.81
CA HIS A 217 -40.47 -33.55 5.07
C HIS A 217 -39.17 -33.07 5.76
N MET A 218 -39.29 -32.63 7.01
CA MET A 218 -38.22 -32.73 8.01
C MET A 218 -38.46 -33.97 8.89
N PRO A 219 -37.42 -34.50 9.53
CA PRO A 219 -37.55 -35.04 10.87
C PRO A 219 -36.80 -34.19 11.90
N ALA A 220 -37.39 -34.20 13.08
CA ALA A 220 -37.18 -33.32 14.21
C ALA A 220 -35.91 -33.57 15.03
N THR A 221 -35.64 -32.59 15.88
CA THR A 221 -34.73 -32.58 17.04
C THR A 221 -35.10 -33.56 18.17
N SER A 222 -34.13 -33.73 19.08
CA SER A 222 -34.14 -34.40 20.42
C SER A 222 -33.92 -35.92 20.38
N THR A 223 -32.95 -36.49 21.08
CA THR A 223 -32.46 -36.27 22.47
C THR A 223 -30.96 -36.51 22.57
#